data_AF-A0A401RGI8-F1
#
_entry.id   AF-A0A401RGI8-F1
#
_cell.length_a   1.000
_cell.length_b   1.000
_cell.length_c   1.000
_cell.angle_alpha   90.00
_cell.angle_beta   90.00
_cell.angle_gamma   90.00
#
_symmetry.space_group_name_H-M   'P 1'
#
loop_
_entity.id
_entity.type
_entity.pdbx_description
1 polymer ?
#
loop_
_entity_poly.entity_id
_entity_poly.type
_entity_poly.pdbx_seq_one_letter_code
_entity_poly.pdbx_strand_id
1 'polypeptide(L)'
;RPTKPEIRVPEEVIEGDEMVSLVCSSTNVDQRGRATLSWEGISDLTDWVPRTEEQWAGYSWSLTSNFAFTPSYQHHNTAIKCVVNYIPYPYSDETDVTLQIRYPPKSTVILVNASQEEIKEGDCVTLVCVGNSFPEANYTWYKKDRFTNRTEILSTVPGTDTGAESSSKSSPQKIHRSP
;
A
#
# COMPACT_ATOMS: atom_id res chain seq x y z
N ARG A 1 6.91 -35.89 -0.49
CA ARG A 1 6.23 -34.85 -1.31
C ARG A 1 6.31 -33.55 -0.52
N PRO A 2 6.76 -32.45 -1.15
CA PRO A 2 6.87 -31.17 -0.49
C PRO A 2 5.50 -30.65 0.02
N THR A 3 5.50 -29.90 1.11
CA THR A 3 4.29 -29.23 1.58
C THR A 3 3.89 -28.09 0.64
N LYS A 4 2.62 -27.70 0.68
CA LYS A 4 2.18 -26.43 0.09
C LYS A 4 3.09 -25.30 0.59
N PRO A 5 3.61 -24.44 -0.29
CA PRO A 5 4.51 -23.37 0.13
C PRO A 5 3.78 -22.35 1.02
N GLU A 6 4.50 -21.75 1.96
CA GLU A 6 3.98 -20.69 2.83
C GLU A 6 4.79 -19.42 2.57
N ILE A 7 4.10 -18.32 2.26
CA ILE A 7 4.70 -16.99 2.13
C ILE A 7 4.56 -16.24 3.45
N ARG A 8 5.68 -15.79 3.99
CA ARG A 8 5.76 -14.90 5.15
C ARG A 8 6.06 -13.50 4.69
N VAL A 9 5.11 -12.62 4.95
CA VAL A 9 5.21 -11.16 4.79
C VAL A 9 5.37 -10.55 6.18
N PRO A 10 6.23 -9.54 6.37
CA PRO A 10 6.27 -8.77 7.61
C PRO A 10 4.88 -8.22 7.97
N GLU A 11 4.62 -8.05 9.26
CA GLU A 11 3.32 -7.59 9.77
C GLU A 11 2.93 -6.22 9.17
N GLU A 12 3.90 -5.33 9.03
CA GLU A 12 3.74 -4.06 8.34
C GLU A 12 4.87 -3.87 7.32
N VAL A 13 4.50 -3.31 6.17
CA VAL A 13 5.43 -2.91 5.11
C VAL A 13 5.13 -1.47 4.74
N ILE A 14 6.07 -0.55 4.99
CA ILE A 14 5.87 0.89 4.80
C ILE A 14 6.64 1.36 3.57
N GLU A 15 6.05 2.28 2.80
CA GLU A 15 6.72 2.95 1.68
C GLU A 15 8.06 3.56 2.14
N GLY A 16 9.13 3.25 1.42
CA GLY A 16 10.47 3.77 1.68
C GLY A 16 11.28 2.98 2.70
N ASP A 17 10.72 1.93 3.32
CA ASP A 17 11.51 1.02 4.16
C ASP A 17 12.64 0.38 3.36
N GLU A 18 13.81 0.27 3.96
CA GLU A 18 14.98 -0.27 3.27
C GLU A 18 14.93 -1.81 3.23
N MET A 19 14.98 -2.37 2.02
CA MET A 19 15.20 -3.81 1.76
C MET A 19 14.32 -4.76 2.60
N VAL A 20 13.01 -4.62 2.48
CA VAL A 20 12.04 -5.53 3.09
C VAL A 20 12.14 -6.90 2.43
N SER A 21 12.36 -7.96 3.22
CA SER A 21 12.49 -9.34 2.72
C SER A 21 11.18 -10.12 2.87
N LEU A 22 10.75 -10.76 1.78
CA LEU A 22 9.69 -11.77 1.81
C LEU A 22 10.30 -13.16 1.73
N VAL A 23 9.68 -14.10 2.43
CA VAL A 23 10.19 -15.46 2.54
C VAL A 23 9.11 -16.45 2.14
N CYS A 24 9.45 -17.37 1.24
CA CYS A 24 8.63 -18.52 0.92
C CYS A 24 9.32 -19.79 1.44
N SER A 25 8.57 -20.68 2.05
CA SER A 25 9.10 -21.92 2.59
C SER A 25 8.25 -23.14 2.24
N SER A 26 8.90 -24.28 2.00
CA SER A 26 8.26 -25.58 1.80
C SER A 26 9.12 -26.66 2.46
N THR A 27 8.47 -27.63 3.11
CA THR A 27 9.12 -28.70 3.88
C THR A 27 8.79 -30.08 3.31
N ASN A 28 9.26 -31.18 3.93
CA ASN A 28 9.02 -32.56 3.47
C ASN A 28 9.57 -32.88 2.06
N VAL A 29 10.70 -32.28 1.71
CA VAL A 29 11.47 -32.66 0.51
C VAL A 29 12.33 -33.87 0.84
N ASP A 30 12.14 -34.98 0.14
CA ASP A 30 12.89 -36.22 0.39
C ASP A 30 14.31 -36.17 -0.16
N GLN A 31 15.18 -37.05 0.35
CA GLN A 31 16.60 -37.11 -0.05
C GLN A 31 16.84 -37.50 -1.51
N ARG A 32 15.82 -38.03 -2.19
CA ARG A 32 15.91 -38.53 -3.56
C ARG A 32 15.43 -37.50 -4.59
N GLY A 33 14.77 -36.44 -4.14
CA GLY A 33 14.08 -35.53 -5.01
C GLY A 33 14.60 -34.10 -4.97
N ARG A 34 14.79 -33.53 -6.16
CA ARG A 34 15.04 -32.10 -6.31
C ARG A 34 13.69 -31.39 -6.37
N ALA A 35 13.40 -30.57 -5.36
CA ALA A 35 12.33 -29.59 -5.40
C ALA A 35 12.93 -28.20 -5.62
N THR A 36 12.18 -27.28 -6.22
CA THR A 36 12.58 -25.87 -6.36
C THR A 36 11.45 -24.96 -5.91
N LEU A 37 11.83 -23.79 -5.40
CA LEU A 37 10.92 -22.68 -5.16
C LEU A 37 11.13 -21.63 -6.26
N SER A 38 10.03 -21.09 -6.77
CA SER A 38 10.05 -20.00 -7.76
C SER A 38 9.00 -18.96 -7.40
N TRP A 39 9.30 -17.70 -7.74
CA TRP A 39 8.42 -16.56 -7.53
C TRP A 39 7.84 -16.07 -8.85
N GLU A 40 6.56 -15.71 -8.84
CA GLU A 40 5.87 -15.03 -9.94
C GLU A 40 5.31 -13.70 -9.44
N GLY A 41 5.20 -12.70 -10.33
CA GLY A 41 4.67 -11.37 -9.99
C GLY A 41 5.65 -10.43 -9.28
N ILE A 42 6.96 -10.74 -9.28
CA ILE A 42 7.97 -9.95 -8.56
C ILE A 42 8.79 -9.01 -9.46
N SER A 43 8.55 -9.00 -10.78
CA SER A 43 9.35 -8.22 -11.75
C SER A 43 9.33 -6.72 -11.48
N ASP A 44 8.19 -6.20 -11.04
CA ASP A 44 8.03 -4.76 -10.77
C ASP A 44 8.52 -4.38 -9.36
N LEU A 45 8.86 -5.38 -8.53
CA LEU A 45 9.29 -5.19 -7.14
C LEU A 45 10.82 -5.19 -7.03
N THR A 46 11.47 -6.13 -7.71
CA THR A 46 12.92 -6.33 -7.58
C THR A 46 13.53 -6.91 -8.85
N ASP A 47 14.69 -6.38 -9.22
CA ASP A 47 15.55 -6.98 -10.24
C ASP A 47 16.45 -8.09 -9.67
N TRP A 48 16.40 -8.30 -8.34
CA TRP A 48 17.29 -9.25 -7.67
C TRP A 48 16.82 -10.68 -7.88
N VAL A 49 17.77 -11.56 -8.16
CA VAL A 49 17.50 -13.00 -8.26
C VAL A 49 17.14 -13.53 -6.86
N PRO A 50 15.94 -14.12 -6.67
CA PRO A 50 15.57 -14.73 -5.40
C PRO A 50 16.58 -15.79 -4.99
N ARG A 51 17.05 -15.73 -3.75
CA ARG A 51 17.97 -16.74 -3.22
C ARG A 51 17.16 -17.90 -2.68
N THR A 52 17.61 -19.12 -2.95
CA THR A 52 17.00 -20.34 -2.41
C THR A 52 18.06 -21.10 -1.63
N GLU A 53 17.72 -21.45 -0.41
CA GLU A 53 18.56 -22.20 0.52
C GLU A 53 17.86 -23.50 0.91
N GLU A 54 18.65 -24.57 1.02
CA GLU A 54 18.19 -25.89 1.46
C GLU A 54 18.75 -26.19 2.85
N GLN A 55 17.89 -26.63 3.76
CA GLN A 55 18.27 -26.96 5.12
C GLN A 55 17.76 -28.35 5.51
N TRP A 56 18.62 -29.17 6.10
CA TRP A 56 18.26 -30.49 6.60
C TRP A 56 17.57 -30.38 7.96
N ALA A 57 16.33 -30.88 8.07
CA ALA A 57 15.55 -30.88 9.30
C ALA A 57 15.61 -32.22 10.07
N GLY A 58 16.60 -33.07 9.78
CA GLY A 58 16.80 -34.37 10.45
C GLY A 58 16.21 -35.57 9.70
N TYR A 59 15.07 -35.40 9.04
CA TYR A 59 14.36 -36.46 8.30
C TYR A 59 13.98 -36.07 6.86
N SER A 60 13.85 -34.76 6.59
CA SER A 60 13.57 -34.21 5.27
C SER A 60 14.33 -32.90 5.08
N TRP A 61 14.45 -32.47 3.84
CA TRP A 61 14.91 -31.13 3.49
C TRP A 61 13.76 -30.12 3.61
N SER A 62 14.13 -28.90 3.99
CA SER A 62 13.32 -27.69 3.93
C SER A 62 13.94 -26.76 2.90
N LEU A 63 13.10 -26.20 2.04
CA LEU A 63 13.46 -25.17 1.09
C LEU A 63 12.96 -23.83 1.60
N THR A 64 13.82 -22.83 1.56
CA THR A 64 13.48 -21.46 1.87
C THR A 64 13.99 -20.57 0.75
N SER A 65 13.10 -19.81 0.13
CA SER A 65 13.48 -18.80 -0.84
C SER A 65 13.09 -17.43 -0.36
N ASN A 66 13.97 -16.44 -0.53
CA ASN A 66 13.68 -15.07 -0.17
C ASN A 66 14.18 -14.09 -1.22
N PHE A 67 13.48 -12.98 -1.34
CA PHE A 67 13.91 -11.80 -2.08
C PHE A 67 13.65 -10.55 -1.25
N ALA A 68 14.42 -9.50 -1.51
CA ALA A 68 14.26 -8.22 -0.87
C ALA A 68 13.92 -7.15 -1.91
N PHE A 69 13.15 -6.16 -1.49
CA PHE A 69 12.76 -5.02 -2.31
C PHE A 69 12.60 -3.77 -1.44
N THR A 70 12.64 -2.60 -2.06
CA THR A 70 12.32 -1.33 -1.41
C THR A 70 10.84 -1.02 -1.70
N PRO A 71 9.95 -0.99 -0.70
CA PRO A 71 8.53 -0.77 -0.93
C PRO A 71 8.21 0.62 -1.50
N SER A 72 7.29 0.64 -2.46
CA SER A 72 6.72 1.84 -3.07
C SER A 72 5.20 1.75 -2.97
N TYR A 73 4.51 2.89 -2.92
CA TYR A 73 3.05 2.92 -3.01
C TYR A 73 2.52 2.22 -4.29
N GLN A 74 3.33 2.16 -5.35
CA GLN A 74 3.00 1.47 -6.60
C GLN A 74 2.95 -0.05 -6.45
N HIS A 75 3.57 -0.62 -5.42
CA HIS A 75 3.54 -2.05 -5.13
C HIS A 75 2.31 -2.47 -4.30
N HIS A 76 1.46 -1.50 -3.91
CA HIS A 76 0.23 -1.79 -3.17
C HIS A 76 -0.77 -2.55 -4.05
N ASN A 77 -1.38 -3.61 -3.49
CA ASN A 77 -2.24 -4.56 -4.19
C ASN A 77 -1.56 -5.39 -5.27
N THR A 78 -0.23 -5.42 -5.35
CA THR A 78 0.47 -6.38 -6.21
C THR A 78 0.32 -7.79 -5.65
N ALA A 79 -0.16 -8.71 -6.49
CA ALA A 79 -0.24 -10.13 -6.17
C ALA A 79 1.08 -10.81 -6.52
N ILE A 80 1.64 -11.52 -5.55
CA ILE A 80 2.84 -12.34 -5.74
C ILE A 80 2.48 -13.80 -5.48
N LYS A 81 3.16 -14.71 -6.16
CA LYS A 81 2.95 -16.14 -6.01
C LYS A 81 4.27 -16.85 -5.79
N CYS A 82 4.27 -17.81 -4.87
CA CYS A 82 5.36 -18.75 -4.69
C CYS A 82 4.91 -20.15 -5.11
N VAL A 83 5.70 -20.78 -5.98
CA VAL A 83 5.41 -22.10 -6.54
C VAL A 83 6.49 -23.07 -6.09
N VAL A 84 6.09 -24.23 -5.55
CA VAL A 84 6.98 -25.36 -5.33
C VAL A 84 6.84 -26.34 -6.49
N ASN A 85 7.95 -26.70 -7.11
CA ASN A 85 8.00 -27.68 -8.19
C ASN A 85 8.82 -28.89 -7.75
N TYR A 86 8.24 -30.08 -7.82
CA TYR A 86 8.91 -31.33 -7.45
C TYR A 86 9.23 -32.13 -8.70
N ILE A 87 10.52 -32.42 -8.93
CA ILE A 87 11.00 -33.02 -10.20
C ILE A 87 10.73 -34.54 -10.30
N PRO A 88 10.95 -35.37 -9.26
CA PRO A 88 10.82 -36.82 -9.40
C PRO A 88 9.40 -37.32 -9.70
N TYR A 89 8.40 -36.51 -9.35
CA TYR A 89 7.00 -36.77 -9.65
C TYR A 89 6.40 -35.44 -10.07
N PRO A 90 5.71 -35.33 -11.23
CA PRO A 90 5.20 -34.07 -11.79
C PRO A 90 4.11 -33.50 -10.89
N TYR A 91 4.56 -32.83 -9.84
CA TYR A 91 3.76 -32.28 -8.77
C TYR A 91 4.23 -30.85 -8.54
N SER A 92 3.27 -29.94 -8.52
CA SER A 92 3.46 -28.56 -8.13
C SER A 92 2.33 -28.12 -7.20
N ASP A 93 2.63 -27.12 -6.38
CA ASP A 93 1.67 -26.45 -5.52
C ASP A 93 2.10 -25.00 -5.35
N GLU A 94 1.16 -24.15 -4.97
CA GLU A 94 1.39 -22.71 -4.96
C GLU A 94 0.58 -22.00 -3.87
N THR A 95 1.13 -20.87 -3.44
CA THR A 95 0.47 -19.93 -2.54
C THR A 95 0.69 -18.53 -3.08
N ASP A 96 -0.37 -17.74 -3.08
CA ASP A 96 -0.38 -16.33 -3.45
C ASP A 96 -0.68 -15.45 -2.24
N VAL A 97 -0.15 -14.24 -2.26
CA VAL A 97 -0.49 -13.17 -1.31
C VAL A 97 -0.57 -11.84 -2.04
N THR A 98 -1.46 -10.96 -1.59
CA THR A 98 -1.57 -9.59 -2.09
C THR A 98 -0.85 -8.65 -1.13
N LEU A 99 0.11 -7.88 -1.64
CA LEU A 99 0.89 -6.94 -0.83
C LEU A 99 0.04 -5.76 -0.37
N GLN A 100 0.13 -5.47 0.93
CA GLN A 100 -0.52 -4.33 1.57
C GLN A 100 0.55 -3.35 2.03
N ILE A 101 0.98 -2.46 1.13
CA ILE A 101 1.97 -1.43 1.44
C ILE A 101 1.27 -0.25 2.12
N ARG A 102 1.78 0.20 3.27
CA ARG A 102 1.32 1.41 3.96
C ARG A 102 2.00 2.64 3.38
N TYR A 103 1.22 3.65 2.99
CA TYR A 103 1.74 4.88 2.42
C TYR A 103 0.84 6.07 2.71
N PRO A 104 1.41 7.29 2.86
CA PRO A 104 0.65 8.52 3.05
C PRO A 104 -0.15 8.89 1.79
N PRO A 105 -1.18 9.75 1.90
CA PRO A 105 -1.95 10.23 0.77
C PRO A 105 -1.09 10.73 -0.41
N LYS A 106 -1.31 10.13 -1.57
CA LYS A 106 -0.77 10.53 -2.87
C LYS A 106 -1.88 11.14 -3.72
N SER A 107 -1.48 11.93 -4.71
CA SER A 107 -2.39 12.55 -5.68
C SER A 107 -3.52 13.36 -5.03
N THR A 108 -3.20 14.06 -3.94
CA THR A 108 -4.18 14.83 -3.18
C THR A 108 -4.68 16.03 -3.98
N VAL A 109 -5.98 16.11 -4.20
CA VAL A 109 -6.65 17.21 -4.92
C VAL A 109 -7.79 17.78 -4.10
N ILE A 110 -7.98 19.09 -4.21
CA ILE A 110 -9.14 19.79 -3.65
C ILE A 110 -10.11 20.11 -4.79
N LEU A 111 -11.31 19.58 -4.70
CA LEU A 111 -12.44 19.89 -5.56
C LEU A 111 -13.33 20.91 -4.86
N VAL A 112 -13.86 21.84 -5.64
CA VAL A 112 -14.79 22.86 -5.16
C VAL A 112 -16.13 22.60 -5.83
N ASN A 113 -17.12 22.22 -5.03
CA ASN A 113 -18.51 22.14 -5.46
C ASN A 113 -19.22 23.41 -5.00
N ALA A 114 -19.60 24.24 -5.98
CA ALA A 114 -20.43 25.40 -5.79
C ALA A 114 -21.69 25.26 -6.66
N SER A 115 -22.83 25.73 -6.15
CA SER A 115 -24.09 25.74 -6.92
C SER A 115 -24.13 26.82 -8.00
N GLN A 116 -23.18 27.76 -7.98
CA GLN A 116 -23.10 28.91 -8.89
C GLN A 116 -21.75 28.94 -9.61
N GLU A 117 -21.76 29.45 -10.85
CA GLU A 117 -20.57 29.57 -11.71
C GLU A 117 -19.60 30.66 -11.22
N GLU A 118 -20.12 31.68 -10.52
CA GLU A 118 -19.34 32.75 -9.89
C GLU A 118 -19.60 32.74 -8.38
N ILE A 119 -18.56 32.47 -7.58
CA ILE A 119 -18.67 32.40 -6.11
C ILE A 119 -18.63 33.81 -5.52
N LYS A 120 -19.67 34.20 -4.79
CA LYS A 120 -19.82 35.49 -4.12
C LYS A 120 -19.80 35.32 -2.60
N GLU A 121 -19.59 36.45 -1.92
CA GLU A 121 -19.71 36.50 -0.47
C GLU A 121 -21.14 36.17 -0.05
N GLY A 122 -21.29 35.32 0.96
CA GLY A 122 -22.57 34.76 1.40
C GLY A 122 -22.86 33.39 0.81
N ASP A 123 -22.19 32.99 -0.27
CA ASP A 123 -22.41 31.70 -0.90
C ASP A 123 -21.84 30.56 -0.04
N CYS A 124 -22.55 29.42 -0.11
CA CYS A 124 -22.13 28.17 0.48
C CYS A 124 -21.38 27.36 -0.57
N VAL A 125 -20.16 26.96 -0.23
CA VAL A 125 -19.34 26.08 -1.06
C VAL A 125 -19.02 24.83 -0.28
N THR A 126 -19.00 23.71 -0.98
CA THR A 126 -18.54 22.43 -0.44
C THR A 126 -17.15 22.16 -0.96
N LEU A 127 -16.19 22.03 -0.05
CA LEU A 127 -14.83 21.63 -0.40
C LEU A 127 -14.69 20.13 -0.21
N VAL A 128 -14.10 19.47 -1.20
CA VAL A 128 -13.88 18.02 -1.23
C VAL A 128 -12.39 17.73 -1.40
N CYS A 129 -11.79 17.03 -0.45
CA CYS A 129 -10.39 16.60 -0.53
C CYS A 129 -10.33 15.13 -0.91
N VAL A 130 -9.70 14.80 -2.02
CA VAL A 130 -9.53 13.42 -2.48
C VAL A 130 -8.05 13.08 -2.48
N GLY A 131 -7.68 11.92 -1.97
CA GLY A 131 -6.32 11.39 -2.06
C GLY A 131 -6.33 9.87 -1.94
N ASN A 132 -5.29 9.24 -2.48
CA ASN A 132 -5.11 7.79 -2.39
C ASN A 132 -4.10 7.47 -1.29
N SER A 133 -4.49 6.73 -0.27
CA SER A 133 -3.61 6.28 0.81
C SER A 133 -3.97 4.87 1.25
N PHE A 134 -3.02 4.20 1.89
CA PHE A 134 -3.31 2.99 2.64
C PHE A 134 -2.62 3.01 4.02
N PRO A 135 -3.36 2.78 5.12
CA PRO A 135 -4.83 2.75 5.22
C PRO A 135 -5.49 4.07 4.75
N GLU A 136 -6.81 4.08 4.66
CA GLU A 136 -7.54 5.31 4.35
C GLU A 136 -7.20 6.43 5.34
N ALA A 137 -6.89 7.62 4.82
CA ALA A 137 -6.53 8.77 5.63
C ALA A 137 -7.75 9.55 6.10
N ASN A 138 -7.59 10.25 7.22
CA ASN A 138 -8.54 11.25 7.68
C ASN A 138 -8.08 12.64 7.24
N TYR A 139 -9.01 13.45 6.74
CA TYR A 139 -8.75 14.81 6.32
C TYR A 139 -9.38 15.80 7.29
N THR A 140 -8.62 16.83 7.67
CA THR A 140 -9.11 17.91 8.53
C THR A 140 -9.03 19.24 7.81
N TRP A 141 -10.15 19.96 7.80
CA TRP A 141 -10.25 21.30 7.24
C TRP A 141 -10.02 22.35 8.32
N TYR A 142 -9.19 23.34 7.99
CA TYR A 142 -8.86 24.45 8.89
C TYR A 142 -9.20 25.78 8.21
N LYS A 143 -9.83 26.68 8.96
CA LYS A 143 -10.02 28.08 8.58
C LYS A 143 -9.05 28.94 9.36
N LYS A 144 -8.23 29.72 8.67
CA LYS A 144 -7.33 30.70 9.30
C LYS A 144 -7.91 32.10 9.15
N ASP A 145 -8.21 32.74 10.28
CA ASP A 145 -8.53 34.16 10.32
C ASP A 145 -7.24 34.97 10.16
N ARG A 146 -7.17 35.77 9.10
CA ARG A 146 -6.00 36.60 8.79
C ARG A 146 -5.83 37.80 9.73
N PHE A 147 -6.90 38.26 10.38
CA PHE A 147 -6.86 39.43 11.26
C PHE A 147 -6.46 39.07 12.68
N THR A 148 -6.99 37.97 13.19
CA THR A 148 -6.70 37.50 14.56
C THR A 148 -5.59 36.45 14.61
N ASN A 149 -5.12 35.96 13.46
CA ASN A 149 -4.22 34.80 13.34
C ASN A 149 -4.74 33.51 14.00
N ARG A 150 -6.05 33.44 14.31
CA ARG A 150 -6.67 32.25 14.89
C ARG A 150 -6.91 31.19 13.82
N THR A 151 -6.70 29.93 14.18
CA THR A 151 -7.00 28.78 13.32
C THR A 151 -8.15 28.01 13.96
N GLU A 152 -9.21 27.80 13.19
CA GLU A 152 -10.41 27.07 13.62
C GLU A 152 -10.55 25.80 12.81
N ILE A 153 -10.87 24.69 13.48
CA ILE A 153 -11.16 23.41 12.84
C ILE A 153 -12.60 23.48 12.31
N LEU A 154 -12.78 23.23 11.02
CA LEU A 154 -14.10 23.22 10.38
C LEU A 154 -14.73 21.83 10.49
N SER A 155 -14.04 20.82 9.98
CA SER A 155 -14.50 19.43 10.01
C SER A 155 -13.33 18.45 9.90
N THR A 156 -13.54 17.24 10.39
CA THR A 156 -12.67 16.08 10.15
C THR A 156 -13.52 15.00 9.52
N VAL A 157 -13.08 14.49 8.36
CA VAL A 157 -13.84 13.53 7.56
C VAL A 157 -12.98 12.31 7.20
N PRO A 158 -13.53 11.08 7.32
CA PRO A 158 -12.89 9.86 6.81
C PRO A 158 -12.79 9.86 5.28
N GLY A 159 -11.84 9.08 4.74
CA GLY A 159 -11.39 9.06 3.34
C GLY A 159 -12.38 8.68 2.23
N THR A 160 -13.69 8.82 2.45
CA THR A 160 -14.74 8.65 1.43
C THR A 160 -15.93 9.62 1.54
N ASP A 161 -16.04 10.42 2.61
CA ASP A 161 -17.16 11.37 2.82
C ASP A 161 -16.64 12.80 2.98
N THR A 162 -16.20 13.37 1.86
CA THR A 162 -15.29 14.50 1.85
C THR A 162 -15.97 15.87 1.86
N GLY A 163 -17.24 15.98 2.25
CA GLY A 163 -17.96 17.25 2.27
C GLY A 163 -17.62 18.11 3.49
N ALA A 164 -16.94 19.23 3.30
CA ALA A 164 -16.94 20.33 4.28
C ALA A 164 -17.76 21.50 3.74
N GLU A 165 -18.91 21.77 4.36
CA GLU A 165 -19.71 22.96 4.08
C GLU A 165 -19.07 24.18 4.73
N SER A 166 -18.78 25.21 3.94
CA SER A 166 -18.37 26.52 4.47
C SER A 166 -19.33 27.60 3.96
N SER A 167 -20.03 28.26 4.89
CA SER A 167 -20.86 29.43 4.60
C SER A 167 -20.04 30.70 4.80
N SER A 168 -19.86 31.50 3.75
CA SER A 168 -19.10 32.75 3.81
C SER A 168 -19.90 33.90 4.43
N LYS A 169 -20.22 33.84 5.73
CA LYS A 169 -20.64 35.05 6.46
C LYS A 169 -19.42 35.82 6.98
N SER A 170 -18.73 36.52 6.07
CA SER A 170 -17.93 37.74 6.32
C SER A 170 -16.98 38.04 5.15
N SER A 171 -17.22 39.16 4.46
CA SER A 171 -16.38 40.11 3.70
C SER A 171 -15.11 39.63 2.95
N PRO A 172 -14.83 40.21 1.77
CA PRO A 172 -14.33 39.50 0.59
C PRO A 172 -12.88 39.05 0.75
N GLN A 173 -12.55 37.80 0.46
CA GLN A 173 -11.15 37.35 0.43
C GLN A 173 -10.83 36.50 -0.80
N LYS A 174 -9.91 37.03 -1.61
CA LYS A 174 -9.24 36.36 -2.73
C LYS A 174 -8.49 35.13 -2.23
N ILE A 175 -8.72 34.00 -2.90
CA ILE A 175 -7.93 32.78 -2.73
C ILE A 175 -6.64 32.95 -3.55
N HIS A 176 -5.50 33.12 -2.86
CA HIS A 176 -4.19 33.07 -3.51
C HIS A 176 -3.65 31.64 -3.46
N ARG A 177 -3.23 31.11 -4.63
CA ARG A 177 -2.19 30.09 -4.69
C ARG A 177 -0.85 30.76 -4.38
N SER A 178 -0.14 30.25 -3.41
CA SER A 178 1.29 30.53 -3.22
C SER A 178 2.08 29.29 -3.70
N PRO A 179 3.33 29.49 -4.17
CA PRO A 179 3.98 28.71 -5.22
C PRO A 179 4.22 27.23 -4.88
#